data_AF-A0A842SN84-F1
#
_entry.id   AF-A0A842SN84-F1
#
_cell.length_a   1.000
_cell.length_b   1.000
_cell.length_c   1.000
_cell.angle_alpha   90.00
_cell.angle_beta   90.00
_cell.angle_gamma   90.00
#
_symmetry.space_group_name_H-M   'P 1'
#
loop_
_entity.id
_entity.type
_entity.pdbx_description
1 polymer ?
#
loop_
_entity_poly.entity_id
_entity_poly.type
_entity_poly.pdbx_seq_one_letter_code
_entity_poly.pdbx_strand_id
1 'polypeptide(L)'
;MLKLDQDLGGILKQSAKGSFILMIGQILSTLILAIGVLIVANLLGQEDFGLLNTAMAPVSIAMIFQDMGVNSALIKYISQNRFEKNRGNLKVFLESGLVLTFITSFLLAGVVFVSSGYLAEKVYGIVELSPLIRYLSLLIIGQSFLTTAYGITVGYERMGLRSGLQIFYNFMKSIAAPILVYIGYGVFGAILGELVPVLITGGLGLFFILLIYLKEREYSGSLSFVDATKMIVGYSSPLFFSRVLT
;
A
#
# COMPACT_ATOMS: atom_id res chain seq x y z
N MET A 1 27.24 24.24 21.28
CA MET A 1 25.88 24.21 21.86
C MET A 1 24.86 24.88 20.95
N LEU A 2 24.90 26.20 20.72
CA LEU A 2 23.92 26.94 19.92
C LEU A 2 23.60 26.37 18.51
N LYS A 3 24.60 25.84 17.80
CA LYS A 3 24.41 25.25 16.45
C LYS A 3 23.69 23.89 16.50
N LEU A 4 23.97 23.10 17.52
CA LEU A 4 23.35 21.79 17.74
C LEU A 4 21.87 21.94 18.13
N ASP A 5 21.56 22.93 18.97
CA ASP A 5 20.17 23.23 19.38
C ASP A 5 19.33 23.78 18.21
N GLN A 6 19.95 24.57 17.32
CA GLN A 6 19.29 25.07 16.11
C GLN A 6 19.03 23.93 15.09
N ASP A 7 20.00 23.04 14.87
CA ASP A 7 19.84 21.88 14.00
C ASP A 7 18.77 20.92 14.55
N LEU A 8 18.76 20.69 15.87
CA LEU A 8 17.76 19.87 16.54
C LEU A 8 16.35 20.48 16.45
N GLY A 9 16.23 21.80 16.65
CA GLY A 9 14.97 22.53 16.47
C GLY A 9 14.42 22.46 15.05
N GLY A 10 15.30 22.51 14.04
CA GLY A 10 14.94 22.32 12.63
C GLY A 10 14.38 20.93 12.35
N ILE A 11 15.07 19.89 12.82
CA ILE A 11 14.65 18.48 12.67
C ILE A 11 13.30 18.24 13.37
N LEU A 12 13.14 18.71 14.60
CA LEU A 12 11.90 18.59 15.36
C LEU A 12 10.72 19.24 14.63
N LYS A 13 10.92 20.46 14.10
CA LYS A 13 9.88 21.18 13.35
C LYS A 13 9.49 20.45 12.06
N GLN A 14 10.47 19.91 11.32
CA GLN A 14 10.21 19.16 10.09
C GLN A 14 9.47 17.86 10.37
N SER A 15 9.89 17.10 11.37
CA SER A 15 9.21 15.88 11.82
C SER A 15 7.78 16.16 12.29
N ALA A 16 7.58 17.19 13.12
CA ALA A 16 6.26 17.58 13.60
C ALA A 16 5.31 17.97 12.44
N LYS A 17 5.79 18.78 11.49
CA LYS A 17 5.01 19.15 10.30
C LYS A 17 4.67 17.92 9.44
N GLY A 18 5.63 17.02 9.23
CA GLY A 18 5.43 15.78 8.50
C GLY A 18 4.34 14.92 9.14
N SER A 19 4.45 14.64 10.44
CA SER A 19 3.46 13.89 11.22
C SER A 19 2.08 14.52 11.19
N PHE A 20 1.98 15.86 11.29
CA PHE A 20 0.70 16.55 11.22
C PHE A 20 0.03 16.39 9.85
N ILE A 21 0.79 16.50 8.75
CA ILE A 21 0.27 16.27 7.38
C ILE A 21 -0.21 14.82 7.21
N LEU A 22 0.51 13.85 7.78
CA LEU A 22 0.11 12.44 7.75
C LEU A 22 -1.17 12.20 8.54
N MET A 23 -1.28 12.79 9.73
CA MET A 23 -2.43 12.65 10.61
C MET A 23 -3.69 13.26 9.98
N ILE A 24 -3.64 14.53 9.55
CA ILE A 24 -4.78 15.19 8.91
C ILE A 24 -5.16 14.46 7.60
N GLY A 25 -4.17 14.06 6.81
CA GLY A 25 -4.40 13.25 5.61
C GLY A 25 -5.12 11.95 5.92
N GLN A 26 -4.70 11.23 6.97
CA GLN A 26 -5.35 10.00 7.42
C GLN A 26 -6.80 10.24 7.86
N ILE A 27 -7.04 11.25 8.72
CA ILE A 27 -8.38 11.56 9.23
C ILE A 27 -9.33 11.87 8.08
N LEU A 28 -8.95 12.79 7.19
CA LEU A 28 -9.76 13.17 6.03
C LEU A 28 -10.03 11.97 5.11
N SER A 29 -8.99 11.19 4.80
CA SER A 29 -9.11 10.01 3.95
C SER A 29 -10.07 8.98 4.55
N THR A 30 -9.99 8.74 5.86
CA THR A 30 -10.87 7.79 6.55
C THR A 30 -12.32 8.25 6.54
N LEU A 31 -12.59 9.55 6.78
CA LEU A 31 -13.94 10.10 6.74
C LEU A 31 -14.57 9.97 5.35
N ILE A 32 -13.82 10.30 4.30
CA ILE A 32 -14.25 10.15 2.91
C ILE A 32 -14.59 8.69 2.61
N LEU A 33 -13.71 7.77 2.99
CA LEU A 33 -13.91 6.34 2.77
C LEU A 33 -15.13 5.81 3.55
N ALA A 34 -15.31 6.22 4.81
CA ALA A 34 -16.40 5.78 5.65
C ALA A 34 -17.77 6.11 5.04
N ILE A 35 -17.93 7.32 4.48
CA ILE A 35 -19.17 7.72 3.79
C ILE A 35 -19.43 6.76 2.61
N GLY A 36 -18.42 6.49 1.79
CA GLY A 36 -18.56 5.58 0.64
C GLY A 36 -18.95 4.16 1.05
N VAL A 37 -18.31 3.61 2.08
CA VAL A 37 -18.60 2.26 2.59
C VAL A 37 -20.02 2.17 3.16
N LEU A 38 -20.47 3.19 3.91
CA LEU A 38 -21.84 3.24 4.43
C LEU A 38 -22.88 3.24 3.31
N ILE A 39 -22.63 3.99 2.22
CA ILE A 39 -23.53 4.00 1.07
C ILE A 39 -23.57 2.62 0.40
N VAL A 40 -22.40 1.99 0.16
CA VAL A 40 -22.32 0.64 -0.43
C VAL A 40 -23.06 -0.39 0.43
N ALA A 41 -22.86 -0.37 1.75
CA ALA A 41 -23.53 -1.29 2.67
C ALA A 41 -25.06 -1.16 2.63
N ASN A 42 -25.56 0.08 2.53
CA ASN A 42 -27.00 0.33 2.41
C ASN A 42 -27.55 -0.09 1.04
N LEU A 43 -26.81 0.16 -0.06
CA LEU A 43 -27.26 -0.18 -1.41
C LEU A 43 -27.26 -1.70 -1.68
N LEU A 44 -26.27 -2.43 -1.16
CA LEU A 44 -26.20 -3.89 -1.31
C LEU A 44 -27.16 -4.64 -0.38
N GLY A 45 -27.45 -4.07 0.79
CA GLY A 45 -28.15 -4.80 1.85
C GLY A 45 -27.26 -5.84 2.53
N GLN A 46 -27.82 -6.51 3.55
CA GLN A 46 -27.03 -7.33 4.47
C GLN A 46 -26.44 -8.60 3.82
N GLU A 47 -27.18 -9.23 2.91
CA GLU A 47 -26.77 -10.49 2.28
C GLU A 47 -25.57 -10.29 1.34
N ASP A 48 -25.70 -9.40 0.35
CA ASP A 48 -24.65 -9.09 -0.61
C ASP A 48 -23.42 -8.43 0.04
N PHE A 49 -23.63 -7.57 1.05
CA PHE A 49 -22.52 -7.01 1.82
C PHE A 49 -21.81 -8.08 2.67
N GLY A 50 -22.54 -9.07 3.20
CA GLY A 50 -21.97 -10.24 3.87
C GLY A 50 -21.14 -11.10 2.92
N LEU A 51 -21.64 -11.33 1.70
CA LEU A 51 -20.93 -12.07 0.65
C LEU A 51 -19.63 -11.38 0.24
N LEU A 52 -19.66 -10.05 0.03
CA LEU A 52 -18.48 -9.23 -0.26
C LEU A 52 -17.41 -9.37 0.82
N ASN A 53 -17.78 -9.21 2.09
CA ASN A 53 -16.83 -9.28 3.21
C ASN A 53 -16.25 -10.70 3.38
N THR A 54 -17.06 -11.73 3.13
CA THR A 54 -16.61 -13.13 3.16
C THR A 54 -15.59 -13.39 2.04
N ALA A 55 -15.85 -12.89 0.83
CA ALA A 55 -14.91 -12.98 -0.29
C ALA A 55 -13.59 -12.22 -0.03
N MET A 56 -13.65 -11.13 0.74
CA MET A 56 -12.48 -10.32 1.08
C MET A 56 -11.56 -10.99 2.11
N ALA A 57 -12.10 -11.87 2.97
CA ALA A 57 -11.34 -12.50 4.06
C ALA A 57 -10.00 -13.14 3.63
N PRO A 58 -9.93 -14.03 2.62
CA PRO A 58 -8.66 -14.61 2.18
C PRO A 58 -7.70 -13.58 1.58
N VAL A 59 -8.23 -12.54 0.94
CA VAL A 59 -7.44 -11.44 0.37
C VAL A 59 -6.82 -10.60 1.48
N SER A 60 -7.58 -10.27 2.53
CA SER A 60 -7.09 -9.55 3.71
C SER A 60 -5.97 -10.32 4.42
N ILE A 61 -6.11 -11.65 4.55
CA ILE A 61 -5.05 -12.49 5.11
C ILE A 61 -3.78 -12.38 4.24
N ALA A 62 -3.90 -12.51 2.93
CA ALA A 62 -2.76 -12.35 2.02
C ALA A 62 -2.12 -10.95 2.10
N MET A 63 -2.91 -9.89 2.32
CA MET A 63 -2.40 -8.53 2.49
C MET A 63 -1.55 -8.37 3.77
N ILE A 64 -1.83 -9.11 4.85
CA ILE A 64 -0.96 -9.13 6.04
C ILE A 64 0.44 -9.64 5.66
N PHE A 65 0.50 -10.72 4.87
CA PHE A 65 1.76 -11.27 4.36
C PHE A 65 2.39 -10.42 3.27
N GLN A 66 1.65 -9.52 2.64
CA GLN A 66 2.21 -8.62 1.63
C GLN A 66 3.04 -7.51 2.27
N ASP A 67 2.53 -6.89 3.34
CA ASP A 67 3.25 -5.87 4.09
C ASP A 67 4.24 -6.49 5.09
N MET A 68 5.21 -7.27 4.59
CA MET A 68 6.23 -7.94 5.40
C MET A 68 7.22 -6.98 6.10
N GLY A 69 6.95 -5.67 6.18
CA GLY A 69 7.88 -4.68 6.70
C GLY A 69 8.76 -4.02 5.63
N VAL A 70 8.59 -4.38 4.35
CA VAL A 70 9.29 -3.76 3.21
C VAL A 70 9.10 -2.25 3.23
N ASN A 71 7.88 -1.78 3.47
CA ASN A 71 7.57 -0.35 3.55
C ASN A 71 8.37 0.36 4.66
N SER A 72 8.47 -0.27 5.84
CA SER A 72 9.22 0.26 6.97
C SER A 72 10.74 0.25 6.70
N ALA A 73 11.24 -0.79 6.04
CA ALA A 73 12.64 -0.87 5.60
C ALA A 73 12.98 0.24 4.60
N LEU A 74 12.11 0.48 3.61
CA LEU A 74 12.29 1.53 2.62
C LEU A 74 12.30 2.91 3.28
N ILE A 75 11.38 3.19 4.20
CA ILE A 75 11.38 4.45 4.96
C ILE A 75 12.73 4.65 5.67
N LYS A 76 13.20 3.64 6.40
CA LYS A 76 14.46 3.69 7.15
C LYS A 76 15.67 3.89 6.23
N TYR A 77 15.88 3.01 5.26
CA TYR A 77 17.11 3.03 4.47
C TYR A 77 17.16 4.21 3.50
N ILE A 78 16.04 4.64 2.94
CA ILE A 78 15.99 5.84 2.08
C ILE A 78 16.27 7.09 2.92
N SER A 79 15.62 7.25 4.07
CA SER A 79 15.84 8.42 4.94
C SER A 79 17.29 8.48 5.45
N GLN A 80 17.85 7.34 5.87
CA GLN A 80 19.23 7.24 6.32
C GLN A 80 20.24 7.62 5.22
N ASN A 81 20.13 7.02 4.03
CA ASN A 81 21.07 7.32 2.92
C ASN A 81 20.92 8.77 2.43
N ARG A 82 19.72 9.37 2.52
CA ARG A 82 19.53 10.80 2.26
C ARG A 82 20.23 11.67 3.29
N PHE A 83 20.11 11.35 4.57
CA PHE A 83 20.76 12.08 5.66
C PHE A 83 22.29 11.99 5.58
N GLU A 84 22.82 10.79 5.34
CA GLU A 84 24.25 10.53 5.16
C GLU A 84 24.81 11.04 3.82
N LYS A 85 23.97 11.64 2.97
CA LYS A 85 24.29 12.11 1.61
C LYS A 85 24.82 11.01 0.68
N ASN A 86 24.59 9.74 1.02
CA ASN A 86 24.96 8.59 0.21
C ASN A 86 23.90 8.32 -0.88
N ARG A 87 23.79 9.26 -1.81
CA ARG A 87 22.72 9.26 -2.82
C ARG A 87 22.85 8.14 -3.85
N GLY A 88 24.05 7.59 -4.05
CA GLY A 88 24.29 6.48 -4.98
C GLY A 88 23.53 5.21 -4.60
N ASN A 89 23.26 4.99 -3.32
CA ASN A 89 22.54 3.81 -2.86
C ASN A 89 21.01 3.95 -2.98
N LEU A 90 20.48 5.16 -3.16
CA LEU A 90 19.03 5.41 -3.17
C LEU A 90 18.33 4.67 -4.31
N LYS A 91 18.91 4.69 -5.52
CA LYS A 91 18.36 3.94 -6.67
C LYS A 91 18.28 2.46 -6.38
N VAL A 92 19.34 1.89 -5.79
CA VAL A 92 19.41 0.46 -5.46
C VAL A 92 18.32 0.07 -4.44
N PHE A 93 18.05 0.90 -3.44
CA PHE A 93 16.92 0.67 -2.52
C PHE A 93 15.55 0.78 -3.19
N LEU A 94 15.36 1.74 -4.10
CA LEU A 94 14.12 1.87 -4.87
C LEU A 94 13.88 0.64 -5.75
N GLU A 95 14.89 0.21 -6.50
CA GLU A 95 14.85 -0.97 -7.36
C GLU A 95 14.60 -2.24 -6.54
N SER A 96 15.36 -2.45 -5.47
CA SER A 96 15.21 -3.63 -4.60
C SER A 96 13.84 -3.68 -3.96
N GLY A 97 13.33 -2.53 -3.49
CA GLY A 97 11.98 -2.42 -2.95
C GLY A 97 10.91 -2.75 -3.98
N LEU A 98 10.99 -2.17 -5.17
CA LEU A 98 10.04 -2.40 -6.26
C LEU A 98 10.05 -3.86 -6.74
N VAL A 99 11.23 -4.47 -6.90
CA VAL A 99 11.34 -5.88 -7.31
C VAL A 99 10.76 -6.80 -6.24
N LEU A 100 11.06 -6.55 -4.96
CA LEU A 100 10.46 -7.30 -3.87
C LEU A 100 8.94 -7.16 -3.86
N THR A 101 8.42 -5.93 -3.97
CA THR A 101 6.98 -5.66 -4.06
C THR A 101 6.35 -6.37 -5.25
N PHE A 102 6.98 -6.33 -6.43
CA PHE A 102 6.48 -7.01 -7.62
C PHE A 102 6.41 -8.51 -7.40
N ILE A 103 7.50 -9.14 -6.95
CA ILE A 103 7.57 -10.59 -6.74
C ILE A 103 6.53 -11.03 -5.70
N THR A 104 6.51 -10.40 -4.51
CA THR A 104 5.62 -10.81 -3.43
C THR A 104 4.15 -10.57 -3.77
N SER A 105 3.81 -9.44 -4.39
CA SER A 105 2.43 -9.11 -4.72
C SER A 105 1.84 -10.04 -5.78
N PHE A 106 2.58 -10.33 -6.84
CA PHE A 106 2.12 -11.25 -7.89
C PHE A 106 2.07 -12.70 -7.40
N LEU A 107 3.04 -13.13 -6.58
CA LEU A 107 3.00 -14.46 -5.97
C LEU A 107 1.78 -14.62 -5.06
N LEU A 108 1.54 -13.68 -4.15
CA LEU A 108 0.39 -13.74 -3.23
C LEU A 108 -0.94 -13.64 -3.98
N ALA A 109 -1.05 -12.73 -4.96
CA ALA A 109 -2.23 -12.64 -5.81
C ALA A 109 -2.49 -13.94 -6.58
N GLY A 110 -1.44 -14.54 -7.14
CA GLY A 110 -1.52 -15.83 -7.83
C GLY A 110 -1.97 -16.98 -6.92
N VAL A 111 -1.44 -17.05 -5.70
CA VAL A 111 -1.83 -18.05 -4.70
C VAL A 111 -3.32 -17.91 -4.34
N VAL A 112 -3.79 -16.69 -4.04
CA VAL A 112 -5.21 -16.45 -3.72
C VAL A 112 -6.11 -16.72 -4.92
N PHE A 113 -5.68 -16.32 -6.12
CA PHE A 113 -6.43 -16.55 -7.36
C PHE A 113 -6.63 -18.04 -7.66
N VAL A 114 -5.55 -18.83 -7.58
CA VAL A 114 -5.60 -20.27 -7.88
C VAL A 114 -6.36 -21.03 -6.78
N SER A 115 -6.21 -20.62 -5.52
CA SER A 115 -6.92 -21.25 -4.39
C SER A 115 -8.38 -20.85 -4.26
N SER A 116 -8.88 -19.87 -5.04
CA SER A 116 -10.23 -19.31 -4.91
C SER A 116 -11.35 -20.36 -4.93
N GLY A 117 -11.26 -21.35 -5.82
CA GLY A 117 -12.27 -22.42 -5.95
C GLY A 117 -12.25 -23.35 -4.76
N TYR A 118 -11.05 -23.74 -4.30
CA TYR A 118 -10.89 -24.54 -3.10
C TYR A 118 -11.43 -23.81 -1.86
N LEU A 119 -11.11 -22.52 -1.71
CA LEU A 119 -11.61 -21.70 -0.61
C LEU A 119 -13.14 -21.61 -0.64
N ALA A 120 -13.72 -21.27 -1.78
CA ALA A 120 -15.16 -21.14 -1.96
C ALA A 120 -15.91 -22.45 -1.63
N GLU A 121 -15.47 -23.58 -2.20
CA GLU A 121 -16.18 -24.85 -2.09
C GLU A 121 -15.91 -25.59 -0.78
N LYS A 122 -14.65 -25.65 -0.33
CA LYS A 122 -14.22 -26.53 0.77
C LYS A 122 -14.07 -25.82 2.11
N VAL A 123 -13.76 -24.52 2.10
CA VAL A 123 -13.59 -23.73 3.33
C VAL A 123 -14.88 -23.00 3.69
N TYR A 124 -15.47 -22.29 2.73
CA TYR A 124 -16.65 -21.48 2.96
C TYR A 124 -17.97 -22.20 2.66
N GLY A 125 -17.96 -23.19 1.76
CA GLY A 125 -19.18 -23.89 1.34
C GLY A 125 -20.13 -23.04 0.48
N ILE A 126 -19.63 -21.97 -0.14
CA ILE A 126 -20.38 -21.01 -0.96
C ILE A 126 -19.66 -20.87 -2.30
N VAL A 127 -20.20 -21.50 -3.35
CA VAL A 127 -19.54 -21.60 -4.67
C VAL A 127 -19.44 -20.24 -5.35
N GLU A 128 -20.40 -19.36 -5.09
CA GLU A 128 -20.51 -18.01 -5.63
C GLU A 128 -19.32 -17.12 -5.23
N LEU A 129 -18.60 -17.46 -4.15
CA LEU A 129 -17.41 -16.72 -3.71
C LEU A 129 -16.22 -16.89 -4.66
N SER A 130 -16.13 -18.00 -5.38
CA SER A 130 -14.96 -18.32 -6.21
C SER A 130 -14.61 -17.21 -7.21
N PRO A 131 -15.53 -16.72 -8.06
CA PRO A 131 -15.23 -15.60 -8.94
C PRO A 131 -14.93 -14.31 -8.16
N LEU A 132 -15.62 -14.03 -7.06
CA LEU A 132 -15.39 -12.81 -6.27
C LEU A 132 -13.97 -12.76 -5.68
N ILE A 133 -13.51 -13.87 -5.10
CA ILE A 133 -12.15 -14.01 -4.56
C ILE A 133 -11.10 -13.82 -5.67
N ARG A 134 -11.34 -14.34 -6.89
CA ARG A 134 -10.43 -14.15 -8.03
C ARG A 134 -10.26 -12.70 -8.44
N TYR A 135 -11.35 -11.93 -8.48
CA TYR A 135 -11.24 -10.51 -8.82
C TYR A 135 -10.61 -9.71 -7.67
N LEU A 136 -10.96 -10.04 -6.42
CA LEU A 136 -10.40 -9.39 -5.25
C LEU A 136 -8.92 -9.69 -5.05
N SER A 137 -8.40 -10.85 -5.49
CA SER A 137 -6.96 -11.13 -5.39
C SER A 137 -6.08 -10.13 -6.15
N LEU A 138 -6.64 -9.48 -7.19
CA LEU A 138 -5.94 -8.42 -7.93
C LEU A 138 -5.74 -7.14 -7.10
N LEU A 139 -6.54 -6.94 -6.03
CA LEU A 139 -6.34 -5.83 -5.09
C LEU A 139 -4.97 -5.88 -4.44
N ILE A 140 -4.44 -7.09 -4.21
CA ILE A 140 -3.12 -7.29 -3.60
C ILE A 140 -2.07 -6.54 -4.42
N ILE A 141 -2.12 -6.64 -5.75
CA ILE A 141 -1.15 -5.98 -6.64
C ILE A 141 -1.24 -4.45 -6.51
N GLY A 142 -2.44 -3.88 -6.71
CA GLY A 142 -2.63 -2.43 -6.63
C GLY A 142 -2.25 -1.86 -5.25
N GLN A 143 -2.68 -2.54 -4.19
CA GLN A 143 -2.41 -2.13 -2.82
C GLN A 143 -0.92 -2.21 -2.47
N SER A 144 -0.21 -3.22 -2.99
CA SER A 144 1.24 -3.39 -2.80
C SER A 144 2.02 -2.21 -3.37
N PHE A 145 1.70 -1.80 -4.59
CA PHE A 145 2.35 -0.66 -5.22
C PHE A 145 2.00 0.66 -4.55
N LEU A 146 0.74 0.83 -4.15
CA LEU A 146 0.30 2.02 -3.43
C LEU A 146 1.03 2.18 -2.07
N THR A 147 1.12 1.11 -1.29
CA THR A 147 1.81 1.15 0.01
C THR A 147 3.32 1.30 -0.14
N THR A 148 3.92 0.68 -1.17
CA THR A 148 5.33 0.90 -1.52
C THR A 148 5.62 2.36 -1.86
N ALA A 149 4.73 2.99 -2.64
CA ALA A 149 4.81 4.42 -2.92
C ALA A 149 4.69 5.27 -1.64
N TYR A 150 3.85 4.88 -0.67
CA TYR A 150 3.82 5.53 0.64
C TYR A 150 5.16 5.42 1.38
N GLY A 151 5.72 4.21 1.45
CA GLY A 151 7.01 3.98 2.11
C GLY A 151 8.13 4.83 1.50
N ILE A 152 8.22 4.84 0.17
CA ILE A 152 9.23 5.62 -0.56
C ILE A 152 9.01 7.12 -0.37
N THR A 153 7.79 7.63 -0.56
CA THR A 153 7.51 9.06 -0.42
C THR A 153 7.77 9.55 1.00
N VAL A 154 7.43 8.77 2.03
CA VAL A 154 7.78 9.07 3.42
C VAL A 154 9.29 9.02 3.65
N GLY A 155 9.98 8.02 3.11
CA GLY A 155 11.45 7.93 3.13
C GLY A 155 12.16 9.12 2.47
N TYR A 156 11.51 9.78 1.50
CA TYR A 156 11.94 11.03 0.87
C TYR A 156 11.44 12.31 1.57
N GLU A 157 10.82 12.22 2.75
CA GLU A 157 10.18 13.33 3.47
C GLU A 157 9.11 14.07 2.66
N ARG A 158 8.45 13.37 1.74
CA ARG A 158 7.34 13.89 0.92
C ARG A 158 5.99 13.43 1.47
N MET A 159 5.75 13.70 2.75
CA MET A 159 4.50 13.33 3.44
C MET A 159 3.25 13.87 2.72
N GLY A 160 3.35 15.04 2.09
CA GLY A 160 2.26 15.60 1.28
C GLY A 160 1.88 14.74 0.07
N LEU A 161 2.85 14.12 -0.61
CA LEU A 161 2.56 13.20 -1.72
C LEU A 161 1.91 11.91 -1.22
N ARG A 162 2.38 11.36 -0.11
CA ARG A 162 1.76 10.19 0.53
C ARG A 162 0.31 10.47 0.91
N SER A 163 0.07 11.57 1.64
CA SER A 163 -1.29 11.97 2.01
C SER A 163 -2.16 12.26 0.79
N GLY A 164 -1.60 12.90 -0.25
CA GLY A 164 -2.32 13.16 -1.51
C GLY A 164 -2.75 11.88 -2.23
N LEU A 165 -1.85 10.91 -2.39
CA LEU A 165 -2.17 9.60 -2.96
C LEU A 165 -3.25 8.87 -2.14
N GLN A 166 -3.19 8.95 -0.81
CA GLN A 166 -4.18 8.32 0.07
C GLN A 166 -5.56 8.96 -0.04
N ILE A 167 -5.63 10.29 -0.03
CA ILE A 167 -6.88 11.02 -0.22
C ILE A 167 -7.45 10.69 -1.60
N PHE A 168 -6.62 10.69 -2.64
CA PHE A 168 -7.05 10.37 -4.01
C PHE A 168 -7.62 8.96 -4.12
N TYR A 169 -6.94 7.95 -3.58
CA TYR A 169 -7.44 6.58 -3.54
C TYR A 169 -8.79 6.48 -2.82
N ASN A 170 -8.87 7.00 -1.60
CA ASN A 170 -10.09 6.90 -0.78
C ASN A 170 -11.25 7.66 -1.39
N PHE A 171 -11.00 8.81 -2.03
CA PHE A 171 -12.00 9.59 -2.76
C PHE A 171 -12.50 8.85 -4.02
N MET A 172 -11.60 8.29 -4.81
CA MET A 172 -11.98 7.47 -5.96
C MET A 172 -12.79 6.24 -5.53
N LYS A 173 -12.36 5.53 -4.48
CA LYS A 173 -13.10 4.38 -3.91
C LYS A 173 -14.47 4.80 -3.37
N SER A 174 -14.56 5.91 -2.65
CA SER A 174 -15.82 6.37 -2.06
C SER A 174 -16.87 6.81 -3.08
N ILE A 175 -16.46 7.07 -4.32
CA ILE A 175 -17.35 7.46 -5.41
C ILE A 175 -17.63 6.28 -6.35
N ALA A 176 -16.57 5.59 -6.79
CA ALA A 176 -16.69 4.51 -7.77
C ALA A 176 -17.55 3.35 -7.26
N ALA A 177 -17.34 2.89 -6.01
CA ALA A 177 -18.10 1.77 -5.47
C ALA A 177 -19.60 2.06 -5.35
N PRO A 178 -20.05 3.16 -4.71
CA PRO A 178 -21.48 3.50 -4.69
C PRO A 178 -22.11 3.64 -6.08
N ILE A 179 -21.43 4.31 -7.02
CA ILE A 179 -21.97 4.54 -8.37
C ILE A 179 -22.17 3.21 -9.10
N LEU A 180 -21.16 2.33 -9.08
CA LEU A 180 -21.26 1.04 -9.78
C LEU A 180 -22.33 0.14 -9.16
N VAL A 181 -22.44 0.13 -7.83
CA VAL A 181 -23.50 -0.60 -7.12
C VAL A 181 -24.87 -0.03 -7.49
N TYR A 182 -25.03 1.29 -7.46
CA TYR A 182 -26.29 1.97 -7.78
C TYR A 182 -26.79 1.71 -9.22
N ILE A 183 -25.88 1.61 -10.19
CA ILE A 183 -26.21 1.30 -11.59
C ILE A 183 -26.60 -0.18 -11.79
N GLY A 184 -26.53 -1.00 -10.74
CA GLY A 184 -27.03 -2.38 -10.74
C GLY A 184 -25.96 -3.45 -10.90
N TYR A 185 -24.67 -3.12 -10.77
CA TYR A 185 -23.60 -4.14 -10.79
C TYR A 185 -23.49 -4.95 -9.48
N GLY A 186 -24.29 -4.63 -8.45
CA GLY A 186 -24.34 -5.37 -7.18
C GLY A 186 -22.96 -5.55 -6.54
N VAL A 187 -22.69 -6.75 -6.00
CA VAL A 187 -21.42 -7.11 -5.37
C VAL A 187 -20.22 -6.89 -6.31
N PHE A 188 -20.38 -7.22 -7.59
CA PHE A 188 -19.33 -6.98 -8.60
C PHE A 188 -19.01 -5.49 -8.76
N GLY A 189 -20.02 -4.62 -8.67
CA GLY A 189 -19.85 -3.17 -8.69
C GLY A 189 -19.00 -2.68 -7.51
N ALA A 190 -19.22 -3.24 -6.32
CA ALA A 190 -18.40 -2.93 -5.15
C ALA A 190 -16.95 -3.41 -5.31
N ILE A 191 -16.74 -4.61 -5.87
CA ILE A 191 -15.39 -5.14 -6.16
C ILE A 191 -14.66 -4.25 -7.14
N LEU A 192 -15.29 -3.89 -8.27
CA LEU A 192 -14.69 -2.99 -9.27
C LEU A 192 -14.44 -1.59 -8.70
N GLY A 193 -15.35 -1.11 -7.85
CA GLY A 193 -15.22 0.15 -7.13
C GLY A 193 -14.11 0.17 -6.10
N GLU A 194 -13.56 -0.99 -5.72
CA GLU A 194 -12.35 -1.11 -4.92
C GLU A 194 -11.10 -1.33 -5.79
N LEU A 195 -11.23 -2.18 -6.81
CA LEU A 195 -10.14 -2.62 -7.68
C LEU A 195 -9.64 -1.52 -8.61
N VAL A 196 -10.53 -0.83 -9.30
CA VAL A 196 -10.13 0.20 -10.27
C VAL A 196 -9.43 1.37 -9.58
N PRO A 197 -9.97 1.94 -8.48
CA PRO A 197 -9.28 3.01 -7.75
C PRO A 197 -7.90 2.61 -7.24
N VAL A 198 -7.74 1.40 -6.68
CA VAL A 198 -6.44 0.98 -6.13
C VAL A 198 -5.41 0.77 -7.25
N LEU A 199 -5.81 0.21 -8.39
CA LEU A 199 -4.92 0.03 -9.54
C LEU A 199 -4.49 1.37 -10.13
N ILE A 200 -5.43 2.32 -10.31
CA ILE A 200 -5.11 3.67 -10.80
C ILE A 200 -4.16 4.37 -9.83
N THR A 201 -4.46 4.34 -8.54
CA THR A 201 -3.66 5.06 -7.53
C THR A 201 -2.29 4.39 -7.33
N GLY A 202 -2.22 3.05 -7.35
CA GLY A 202 -0.96 2.31 -7.35
C GLY A 202 -0.10 2.63 -8.58
N GLY A 203 -0.72 2.74 -9.76
CA GLY A 203 -0.06 3.20 -10.98
C GLY A 203 0.48 4.63 -10.89
N LEU A 204 -0.31 5.56 -10.32
CA LEU A 204 0.16 6.91 -10.01
C LEU A 204 1.32 6.91 -9.01
N GLY A 205 1.28 6.03 -8.01
CA GLY A 205 2.37 5.80 -7.07
C GLY A 205 3.66 5.37 -7.77
N LEU A 206 3.57 4.38 -8.67
CA LEU A 206 4.69 3.95 -9.51
C LEU A 206 5.23 5.08 -10.39
N PHE A 207 4.35 5.87 -11.00
CA PHE A 207 4.74 7.04 -11.77
C PHE A 207 5.53 8.05 -10.93
N PHE A 208 5.09 8.32 -9.69
CA PHE A 208 5.86 9.19 -8.79
C PHE A 208 7.19 8.59 -8.37
N ILE A 209 7.27 7.27 -8.15
CA ILE A 209 8.54 6.59 -7.88
C ILE A 209 9.48 6.74 -9.09
N LEU A 210 8.97 6.61 -10.31
CA LEU A 210 9.75 6.83 -11.54
C LEU A 210 10.29 8.26 -11.60
N LEU A 211 9.49 9.27 -11.30
CA LEU A 211 9.95 10.66 -11.26
C LEU A 211 11.04 10.89 -10.20
N ILE A 212 10.91 10.24 -9.04
CA ILE A 212 11.94 10.27 -7.99
C ILE A 212 13.23 9.59 -8.48
N TYR A 213 13.10 8.43 -9.09
CA TYR A 213 14.20 7.63 -9.64
C TYR A 213 14.99 8.42 -10.71
N LEU A 214 14.29 9.07 -11.65
CA LEU A 214 14.89 9.87 -12.72
C LEU A 214 15.60 11.13 -12.20
N LYS A 215 15.15 11.68 -11.07
CA LYS A 215 15.78 12.84 -10.44
C LYS A 215 17.08 12.49 -9.72
N GLU A 216 17.24 11.25 -9.30
CA GLU A 216 18.45 10.79 -8.63
C GLU A 216 19.58 10.64 -9.68
N ARG A 217 20.70 11.33 -9.46
CA ARG A 217 21.87 11.21 -10.36
C ARG A 217 22.48 9.83 -10.20
N GLU A 218 23.00 9.26 -11.29
CA GLU A 218 23.91 8.11 -11.20
C GLU A 218 25.14 8.53 -10.40
N TYR A 219 25.13 8.21 -9.12
CA TYR A 219 26.31 8.15 -8.31
C TYR A 219 26.72 6.69 -8.28
N SER A 220 28.03 6.42 -8.38
CA SER A 220 28.60 5.09 -8.16
C SER A 220 28.35 4.67 -6.71
N GLY A 221 27.15 4.15 -6.45
CA GLY A 221 26.82 3.51 -5.18
C GLY A 221 27.68 2.27 -5.03
N SER A 222 28.21 2.06 -3.82
CA SER A 222 28.97 0.85 -3.48
C SER A 222 28.06 -0.33 -3.15
N LEU A 223 26.75 -0.09 -2.99
CA LEU A 223 25.79 -1.09 -2.55
C LEU A 223 25.25 -1.88 -3.74
N SER A 224 25.33 -3.20 -3.69
CA SER A 224 24.72 -4.06 -4.70
C SER A 224 23.22 -4.24 -4.47
N PHE A 225 22.48 -4.58 -5.53
CA PHE A 225 21.07 -4.96 -5.44
C PHE A 225 20.85 -6.08 -4.40
N VAL A 226 21.69 -7.12 -4.43
CA VAL A 226 21.58 -8.26 -3.52
C VAL A 226 21.75 -7.82 -2.06
N ASP A 227 22.69 -6.92 -1.78
CA ASP A 227 22.92 -6.42 -0.43
C ASP A 227 21.76 -5.55 0.05
N ALA A 228 21.24 -4.67 -0.81
CA ALA A 228 20.06 -3.86 -0.50
C ALA A 228 18.83 -4.74 -0.22
N THR A 229 18.59 -5.76 -1.04
CA THR A 229 17.53 -6.75 -0.81
C THR A 229 17.71 -7.47 0.52
N LYS A 230 18.93 -7.93 0.85
CA LYS A 230 19.23 -8.57 2.14
C LYS A 230 18.98 -7.64 3.31
N MET A 231 19.37 -6.36 3.19
CA MET A 231 19.12 -5.34 4.21
C MET A 231 17.62 -5.11 4.41
N ILE A 232 16.87 -4.96 3.31
CA ILE A 232 15.41 -4.80 3.36
C ILE A 232 14.78 -6.00 4.07
N VAL A 233 15.07 -7.23 3.62
CA VAL A 233 14.50 -8.46 4.18
C VAL A 233 14.91 -8.66 5.65
N GLY A 234 16.18 -8.41 5.99
CA GLY A 234 16.69 -8.56 7.36
C GLY A 234 16.10 -7.57 8.35
N TYR A 235 15.71 -6.37 7.90
CA TYR A 235 14.97 -5.42 8.72
C TYR A 235 13.47 -5.75 8.78
N SER A 236 12.93 -6.28 7.69
CA SER A 236 11.52 -6.59 7.48
C SER A 236 11.07 -7.80 8.29
N SER A 237 11.86 -8.87 8.32
CA SER A 237 11.48 -10.14 8.98
C SER A 237 11.17 -10.01 10.48
N PRO A 238 11.99 -9.39 11.36
CA PRO A 238 11.65 -9.27 12.77
C PRO A 238 10.42 -8.38 13.00
N LEU A 239 10.25 -7.33 12.18
CA LEU A 239 9.08 -6.45 12.25
C LEU A 239 7.80 -7.18 11.87
N PHE A 240 7.86 -8.03 10.85
CA PHE A 240 6.73 -8.85 10.43
C PHE A 240 6.28 -9.78 11.56
N PHE A 241 7.20 -10.54 12.16
CA PHE A 241 6.86 -11.43 13.29
C PHE A 241 6.30 -10.66 14.47
N SER A 242 6.83 -9.47 14.77
CA SER A 242 6.28 -8.61 15.82
C SER A 242 4.83 -8.23 15.54
N ARG A 243 4.46 -7.91 14.30
CA ARG A 243 3.08 -7.50 13.94
C ARG A 243 2.10 -8.66 13.91
N VAL A 244 2.55 -9.87 13.57
CA VAL A 244 1.69 -11.06 13.57
C VAL A 244 1.36 -11.52 15.00
N LEU A 245 2.25 -11.23 15.96
CA LEU A 245 2.11 -11.64 17.36
C LEU A 245 1.34 -10.63 18.24
N THR A 246 1.04 -9.43 17.75
CA THR A 246 0.36 -8.35 18.49
C THR A 246 -0.95 -7.95 17.82
#